data_AF-A0A1I2A6Y5-F1
#
_entry.id   AF-A0A1I2A6Y5-F1
#
_cell.length_a   1.000
_cell.length_b   1.000
_cell.length_c   1.000
_cell.angle_alpha   90.00
_cell.angle_beta   90.00
_cell.angle_gamma   90.00
#
_symmetry.space_group_name_H-M   'P 1'
#
loop_
_entity.id
_entity.type
_entity.pdbx_description
1 polymer ?
#
loop_
_entity_poly.entity_id
_entity_poly.type
_entity_poly.pdbx_seq_one_letter_code
_entity_poly.pdbx_strand_id
1 'polypeptide(L)'
;MRAPTFASVLCLACHAGQSSSSGLSVGSATAAPPRPASGTSEAETTGAEASSSGTSEVVTSTSSSSATTAAVKFDLGAQPDLGVPVGCQSGDLEFSFIWIANSPEGTVSKIDTKTRLEVGRYRTGPEVGPDPSRTSVNLRGDVAVVNRAGSITKIVARAADCVDHDGSGTIETSLGASDVLPWGQDECVVWNTPLRFASRPAAWTSGTPVIDRDGCTAHVDPEVWTSAPDALGNATVYLLRGADGTIVASTTLPGVDGGFGIYGGAVDANNDFWGAAWSTGPLV
;
A
#
# COMPACT_ATOMS: atom_id res chain seq x y z
N MET A 1 6.99 1.11 73.76
CA MET A 1 5.66 1.32 74.41
C MET A 1 4.58 0.70 73.51
N ARG A 2 3.32 0.55 73.96
CA ARG A 2 2.29 -0.25 73.26
C ARG A 2 1.54 0.52 72.16
N ALA A 3 1.02 -0.22 71.18
CA ALA A 3 -0.07 0.22 70.30
C ALA A 3 -1.43 0.16 71.03
N PRO A 4 -2.52 0.68 70.41
CA PRO A 4 -3.37 -0.15 69.56
C PRO A 4 -3.60 0.50 68.17
N THR A 5 -3.90 -0.20 67.07
CA THR A 5 -4.94 -1.21 66.78
C THR A 5 -6.36 -0.63 66.81
N PHE A 6 -7.02 -0.58 65.65
CA PHE A 6 -8.48 -0.47 65.53
C PHE A 6 -9.00 -1.58 64.62
N ALA A 7 -10.19 -2.09 64.92
CA ALA A 7 -10.73 -3.33 64.34
C ALA A 7 -11.97 -3.07 63.47
N SER A 8 -12.26 -4.02 62.59
CA SER A 8 -13.47 -4.05 61.76
C SER A 8 -14.71 -4.43 62.59
N VAL A 9 -15.87 -3.89 62.22
CA VAL A 9 -17.18 -4.40 62.63
C VAL A 9 -18.08 -4.54 61.41
N LEU A 10 -18.34 -5.79 61.02
CA LEU A 10 -19.43 -6.17 60.14
C LEU A 10 -20.67 -6.42 61.02
N CYS A 11 -21.86 -6.00 60.58
CA CYS A 11 -23.13 -6.44 61.17
C CYS A 11 -24.19 -6.68 60.09
N LEU A 12 -25.17 -7.55 60.37
CA LEU A 12 -25.99 -8.27 59.39
C LEU A 12 -27.45 -8.38 59.86
N ALA A 13 -28.34 -8.88 58.97
CA ALA A 13 -29.72 -9.37 59.20
C ALA A 13 -30.83 -8.28 59.11
N CYS A 14 -31.84 -8.41 58.22
CA CYS A 14 -33.07 -9.26 58.22
C CYS A 14 -34.23 -8.66 59.06
N HIS A 15 -35.53 -8.92 58.85
CA HIS A 15 -36.32 -9.83 57.97
C HIS A 15 -37.69 -9.14 57.67
N ALA A 16 -38.66 -9.57 56.84
CA ALA A 16 -38.94 -10.82 56.08
C ALA A 16 -39.30 -10.48 54.60
N GLY A 17 -40.28 -11.02 53.83
CA GLY A 17 -41.39 -11.98 53.98
C GLY A 17 -42.72 -11.40 53.42
N GLN A 18 -43.75 -12.14 52.96
CA GLN A 18 -44.02 -13.59 52.74
C GLN A 18 -45.23 -13.76 51.77
N SER A 19 -45.61 -14.90 51.16
CA SER A 19 -44.93 -16.14 50.70
C SER A 19 -45.95 -17.06 49.96
N SER A 20 -45.87 -17.24 48.62
CA SER A 20 -46.66 -18.24 47.86
C SER A 20 -45.96 -18.59 46.51
N SER A 21 -45.51 -19.81 46.18
CA SER A 21 -46.16 -21.15 46.01
C SER A 21 -46.99 -21.27 44.71
N SER A 22 -46.80 -22.21 43.76
CA SER A 22 -45.93 -23.40 43.56
C SER A 22 -45.90 -23.75 42.04
N GLY A 23 -45.15 -24.71 41.46
CA GLY A 23 -44.20 -25.73 41.93
C GLY A 23 -44.51 -27.15 41.39
N LEU A 24 -43.49 -27.94 40.97
CA LEU A 24 -43.55 -29.32 40.38
C LEU A 24 -44.16 -29.41 38.95
N SER A 25 -43.88 -30.37 38.04
CA SER A 25 -42.76 -31.35 37.88
C SER A 25 -42.68 -31.89 36.42
N VAL A 26 -41.53 -32.50 36.09
CA VAL A 26 -41.04 -33.22 34.88
C VAL A 26 -42.07 -34.03 34.03
N GLY A 27 -41.92 -34.03 32.70
CA GLY A 27 -42.51 -34.99 31.74
C GLY A 27 -41.98 -34.84 30.29
N SER A 28 -41.96 -35.90 29.47
CA SER A 28 -41.38 -35.91 28.10
C SER A 28 -42.16 -36.79 27.11
N ALA A 29 -42.21 -36.40 25.81
CA ALA A 29 -42.66 -37.22 24.68
C ALA A 29 -42.18 -36.69 23.31
N THR A 30 -42.08 -37.56 22.30
CA THR A 30 -41.51 -37.30 20.95
C THR A 30 -42.58 -37.44 19.85
N ALA A 31 -42.51 -36.65 18.76
CA ALA A 31 -43.21 -36.93 17.51
C ALA A 31 -42.55 -36.29 16.27
N ALA A 32 -42.72 -36.91 15.09
CA ALA A 32 -42.32 -36.42 13.76
C ALA A 32 -43.21 -37.13 12.69
N PRO A 33 -42.97 -36.92 11.37
CA PRO A 33 -43.47 -35.83 10.52
C PRO A 33 -44.62 -36.28 9.57
N PRO A 34 -45.07 -35.41 8.63
CA PRO A 34 -45.42 -35.93 7.29
C PRO A 34 -45.03 -35.03 6.07
N ARG A 35 -44.89 -35.70 4.90
CA ARG A 35 -44.70 -35.20 3.49
C ARG A 35 -45.11 -36.39 2.55
N PRO A 36 -45.61 -36.31 1.28
CA PRO A 36 -45.42 -35.36 0.14
C PRO A 36 -46.74 -34.74 -0.40
N ALA A 37 -47.03 -34.36 -1.66
CA ALA A 37 -46.44 -34.48 -3.03
C ALA A 37 -47.10 -33.45 -4.00
N SER A 38 -46.73 -33.22 -5.28
CA SER A 38 -45.47 -33.33 -6.06
C SER A 38 -45.72 -32.88 -7.53
N GLY A 39 -44.71 -32.30 -8.22
CA GLY A 39 -44.71 -32.01 -9.68
C GLY A 39 -45.20 -30.61 -10.09
N THR A 40 -44.81 -30.00 -11.23
CA THR A 40 -43.95 -30.43 -12.37
C THR A 40 -43.24 -29.20 -13.02
N SER A 41 -42.33 -29.44 -13.98
CA SER A 41 -41.22 -28.58 -14.45
C SER A 41 -41.50 -27.41 -15.43
N GLU A 42 -40.44 -26.59 -15.61
CA GLU A 42 -39.91 -25.99 -16.85
C GLU A 42 -40.66 -24.89 -17.64
N ALA A 43 -39.98 -23.74 -17.76
CA ALA A 43 -39.86 -23.00 -19.02
C ALA A 43 -38.53 -22.20 -19.02
N GLU A 44 -37.82 -22.17 -20.16
CA GLU A 44 -36.56 -21.44 -20.39
C GLU A 44 -36.83 -20.13 -21.16
N THR A 45 -36.08 -19.06 -20.91
CA THR A 45 -35.98 -17.91 -21.83
C THR A 45 -34.66 -17.16 -21.60
N THR A 46 -33.97 -16.87 -22.70
CA THR A 46 -32.70 -16.16 -22.76
C THR A 46 -32.89 -14.71 -23.24
N GLY A 47 -31.92 -13.85 -22.93
CA GLY A 47 -31.79 -12.53 -23.56
C GLY A 47 -31.11 -11.48 -22.68
N ALA A 48 -30.27 -10.59 -23.19
CA ALA A 48 -29.58 -10.62 -24.50
C ALA A 48 -28.35 -9.71 -24.41
N GLU A 49 -27.21 -10.10 -25.01
CA GLU A 49 -26.05 -9.21 -25.05
C GLU A 49 -26.19 -8.16 -26.16
N ALA A 50 -26.02 -6.89 -25.79
CA ALA A 50 -26.02 -5.77 -26.71
C ALA A 50 -24.58 -5.41 -27.13
N SER A 51 -24.00 -6.20 -28.03
CA SER A 51 -22.70 -5.88 -28.64
C SER A 51 -22.84 -4.69 -29.60
N SER A 52 -21.99 -3.66 -29.44
CA SER A 52 -21.92 -2.51 -30.35
C SER A 52 -20.59 -2.49 -31.11
N SER A 53 -20.68 -2.59 -32.44
CA SER A 53 -19.52 -2.73 -33.32
C SER A 53 -18.83 -1.39 -33.58
N GLY A 54 -17.63 -1.20 -33.02
CA GLY A 54 -16.68 -0.18 -33.47
C GLY A 54 -15.89 -0.69 -34.68
N THR A 55 -15.98 -0.02 -35.82
CA THR A 55 -15.27 -0.42 -37.05
C THR A 55 -13.78 -0.13 -36.95
N SER A 56 -12.95 -1.18 -36.90
CA SER A 56 -11.50 -1.05 -37.04
C SER A 56 -11.10 -0.95 -38.52
N GLU A 57 -10.62 0.20 -38.96
CA GLU A 57 -9.99 0.33 -40.28
C GLU A 57 -8.59 -0.32 -40.27
N VAL A 58 -8.35 -1.23 -41.22
CA VAL A 58 -7.08 -1.97 -41.33
C VAL A 58 -6.08 -1.16 -42.15
N VAL A 59 -5.12 -0.52 -41.48
CA VAL A 59 -4.01 0.18 -42.13
C VAL A 59 -2.83 -0.79 -42.34
N THR A 60 -2.83 -1.48 -43.48
CA THR A 60 -1.78 -2.46 -43.84
C THR A 60 -0.43 -1.79 -44.12
N SER A 61 0.55 -2.00 -43.25
CA SER A 61 1.93 -1.53 -43.43
C SER A 61 2.82 -2.57 -44.13
N THR A 62 2.64 -2.73 -45.45
CA THR A 62 3.55 -3.56 -46.28
C THR A 62 4.93 -2.92 -46.38
N SER A 63 5.97 -3.61 -45.90
CA SER A 63 7.36 -3.18 -45.99
C SER A 63 7.91 -3.33 -47.42
N SER A 64 8.12 -2.19 -48.10
CA SER A 64 8.93 -2.11 -49.32
C SER A 64 9.68 -0.76 -49.38
N SER A 65 10.71 -0.68 -50.22
CA SER A 65 11.81 0.27 -50.06
C SER A 65 11.62 1.62 -50.78
N SER A 66 12.13 2.68 -50.15
CA SER A 66 12.63 3.92 -50.77
C SER A 66 11.63 4.85 -51.49
N ALA A 67 11.15 5.89 -50.81
CA ALA A 67 11.58 7.27 -51.08
C ALA A 67 10.95 8.32 -50.12
N THR A 68 11.79 9.24 -49.63
CA THR A 68 11.49 10.59 -49.09
C THR A 68 10.03 11.01 -48.87
N THR A 69 9.55 10.84 -47.63
CA THR A 69 8.61 11.79 -46.97
C THR A 69 9.22 12.17 -45.62
N ALA A 70 9.04 13.41 -45.16
CA ALA A 70 9.77 13.93 -44.00
C ALA A 70 9.47 13.14 -42.71
N ALA A 71 10.54 12.66 -42.05
CA ALA A 71 10.44 12.15 -40.68
C ALA A 71 9.99 13.28 -39.74
N VAL A 72 9.20 12.95 -38.71
CA VAL A 72 8.76 13.92 -37.69
C VAL A 72 9.97 14.38 -36.89
N LYS A 73 10.52 15.52 -37.29
CA LYS A 73 11.75 16.06 -36.71
C LYS A 73 11.40 16.83 -35.43
N PHE A 74 11.65 16.19 -34.29
CA PHE A 74 11.61 16.86 -32.99
C PHE A 74 12.81 17.81 -32.91
N ASP A 75 12.66 19.01 -33.47
CA ASP A 75 13.65 20.07 -33.44
C ASP A 75 13.74 20.72 -32.04
N LEU A 76 14.22 19.91 -31.09
CA LEU A 76 14.82 20.38 -29.85
C LEU A 76 16.13 21.08 -30.22
N GLY A 77 16.00 22.34 -30.68
CA GLY A 77 17.11 23.18 -31.08
C GLY A 77 18.19 23.17 -30.02
N ALA A 78 19.42 22.85 -30.45
CA ALA A 78 20.61 22.55 -29.66
C ALA A 78 20.39 22.64 -28.14
N GLN A 79 20.01 21.51 -27.52
CA GLN A 79 19.94 21.40 -26.07
C GLN A 79 21.25 21.96 -25.49
N PRO A 80 21.19 22.98 -24.62
CA PRO A 80 22.40 23.57 -24.08
C PRO A 80 23.16 22.46 -23.35
N ASP A 81 24.43 22.33 -23.70
CA ASP A 81 25.38 21.47 -22.99
C ASP A 81 25.65 22.08 -21.61
N LEU A 82 24.65 21.98 -20.74
CA LEU A 82 24.83 22.07 -19.29
C LEU A 82 25.91 21.04 -18.98
N GLY A 83 27.07 21.48 -18.51
CA GLY A 83 28.30 20.69 -18.39
C GLY A 83 28.25 19.57 -17.34
N VAL A 84 27.28 18.67 -17.49
CA VAL A 84 27.16 17.38 -16.86
C VAL A 84 28.40 16.58 -17.29
N PRO A 85 29.28 16.18 -16.36
CA PRO A 85 30.50 15.46 -16.72
C PRO A 85 30.17 14.21 -17.53
N VAL A 86 30.95 13.95 -18.59
CA VAL A 86 30.80 12.78 -19.46
C VAL A 86 31.03 11.49 -18.68
N GLY A 87 29.93 10.91 -18.19
CA GLY A 87 29.89 9.83 -17.21
C GLY A 87 28.63 9.89 -16.34
N CYS A 88 28.17 11.10 -15.99
CA CYS A 88 26.98 11.36 -15.18
C CYS A 88 25.65 11.21 -15.95
N GLN A 89 25.64 10.40 -17.01
CA GLN A 89 24.52 10.31 -17.93
C GLN A 89 23.54 9.24 -17.45
N SER A 90 22.33 9.65 -17.05
CA SER A 90 21.19 8.77 -16.75
C SER A 90 20.58 8.12 -18.01
N GLY A 91 21.44 7.65 -18.93
CA GLY A 91 21.08 7.17 -20.27
C GLY A 91 20.50 5.76 -20.29
N ASP A 92 20.88 4.93 -19.32
CA ASP A 92 20.17 3.70 -18.96
C ASP A 92 19.75 3.83 -17.49
N LEU A 93 18.48 3.59 -17.20
CA LEU A 93 18.06 3.29 -15.82
C LEU A 93 18.60 1.90 -15.49
N GLU A 94 19.51 1.82 -14.52
CA GLU A 94 20.14 0.57 -14.05
C GLU A 94 19.09 -0.49 -13.67
N PHE A 95 17.96 -0.02 -13.11
CA PHE A 95 16.76 -0.77 -12.78
C PHE A 95 15.58 -0.26 -13.60
N SER A 96 14.71 -1.16 -14.07
CA SER A 96 13.60 -0.80 -14.98
C SER A 96 12.28 -1.42 -14.51
N PHE A 97 11.95 -1.23 -13.22
CA PHE A 97 10.82 -1.89 -12.57
C PHE A 97 9.55 -1.03 -12.52
N ILE A 98 8.40 -1.70 -12.59
CA ILE A 98 7.10 -1.16 -12.15
C ILE A 98 6.59 -1.98 -10.95
N TRP A 99 6.00 -1.29 -9.97
CA TRP A 99 5.50 -1.88 -8.74
C TRP A 99 3.97 -1.79 -8.67
N ILE A 100 3.29 -2.95 -8.59
CA ILE A 100 1.83 -3.06 -8.64
C ILE A 100 1.29 -3.55 -7.29
N ALA A 101 0.43 -2.76 -6.64
CA ALA A 101 -0.18 -3.14 -5.36
C ALA A 101 -1.38 -4.08 -5.55
N ASN A 102 -1.28 -5.28 -5.01
CA ASN A 102 -2.29 -6.34 -5.09
C ASN A 102 -3.12 -6.32 -3.80
N SER A 103 -4.16 -5.46 -3.75
CA SER A 103 -4.89 -5.22 -2.51
C SER A 103 -5.54 -6.46 -1.89
N PRO A 104 -6.28 -7.32 -2.64
CA PRO A 104 -6.89 -8.54 -2.08
C PRO A 104 -5.86 -9.54 -1.53
N GLU A 105 -4.70 -9.65 -2.19
CA GLU A 105 -3.62 -10.58 -1.85
C GLU A 105 -2.72 -10.09 -0.70
N GLY A 106 -2.79 -8.80 -0.35
CA GLY A 106 -1.89 -8.19 0.64
C GLY A 106 -0.42 -8.12 0.19
N THR A 107 -0.18 -8.07 -1.11
CA THR A 107 1.18 -8.10 -1.70
C THR A 107 1.45 -6.90 -2.63
N VAL A 108 2.72 -6.71 -2.99
CA VAL A 108 3.12 -5.89 -4.14
C VAL A 108 3.94 -6.75 -5.11
N SER A 109 3.63 -6.64 -6.40
CA SER A 109 4.37 -7.27 -7.50
C SER A 109 5.43 -6.34 -8.04
N LYS A 110 6.64 -6.87 -8.26
CA LYS A 110 7.79 -6.18 -8.88
C LYS A 110 7.97 -6.74 -10.28
N ILE A 111 7.71 -5.93 -11.30
CA ILE A 111 7.75 -6.37 -12.70
C ILE A 111 8.86 -5.62 -13.42
N ASP A 112 9.79 -6.35 -14.04
CA ASP A 112 10.76 -5.77 -14.97
C ASP A 112 10.03 -5.37 -16.26
N THR A 113 10.10 -4.09 -16.62
CA THR A 113 9.43 -3.53 -17.81
C THR A 113 10.17 -3.83 -19.11
N LYS A 114 11.47 -4.16 -19.07
CA LYS A 114 12.26 -4.59 -20.23
C LYS A 114 11.90 -6.03 -20.63
N THR A 115 11.87 -6.98 -19.68
CA THR A 115 11.50 -8.39 -19.96
C THR A 115 10.00 -8.69 -19.83
N ARG A 116 9.23 -7.85 -19.13
CA ARG A 116 7.80 -8.01 -18.79
C ARG A 116 7.51 -9.19 -17.85
N LEU A 117 8.50 -9.60 -17.05
CA LEU A 117 8.39 -10.68 -16.08
C LEU A 117 8.21 -10.12 -14.66
N GLU A 118 7.40 -10.80 -13.85
CA GLU A 118 7.32 -10.54 -12.41
C GLU A 118 8.48 -11.22 -11.68
N VAL A 119 9.45 -10.40 -11.25
CA VAL A 119 10.75 -10.81 -10.68
C VAL A 119 10.80 -10.77 -9.15
N GLY A 120 9.64 -10.58 -8.51
CA GLY A 120 9.45 -10.63 -7.06
C GLY A 120 8.02 -10.29 -6.67
N ARG A 121 7.50 -10.93 -5.62
CA ARG A 121 6.18 -10.65 -5.04
C ARG A 121 6.27 -10.67 -3.52
N TYR A 122 6.11 -9.49 -2.93
CA TYR A 122 6.41 -9.23 -1.53
C TYR A 122 5.12 -9.05 -0.73
N ARG A 123 5.03 -9.65 0.47
CA ARG A 123 3.97 -9.30 1.43
C ARG A 123 4.19 -7.86 1.90
N THR A 124 3.12 -7.11 2.14
CA THR A 124 3.24 -5.68 2.46
C THR A 124 3.05 -5.33 3.93
N GLY A 125 2.60 -6.24 4.79
CA GLY A 125 2.52 -6.03 6.24
C GLY A 125 2.32 -7.31 7.05
N PRO A 126 2.43 -7.25 8.39
CA PRO A 126 2.21 -8.39 9.29
C PRO A 126 0.73 -8.76 9.49
N GLU A 127 -0.18 -7.84 9.16
CA GLU A 127 -1.61 -7.96 9.44
C GLU A 127 -2.33 -8.87 8.42
N VAL A 128 -3.47 -9.44 8.82
CA VAL A 128 -4.32 -10.19 7.90
C VAL A 128 -5.10 -9.21 7.03
N GLY A 129 -4.70 -9.09 5.76
CA GLY A 129 -5.30 -8.16 4.79
C GLY A 129 -4.80 -6.72 4.95
N PRO A 130 -3.50 -6.45 4.75
CA PRO A 130 -2.95 -5.09 4.88
C PRO A 130 -3.52 -4.08 3.85
N ASP A 131 -4.17 -4.58 2.80
CA ASP A 131 -4.91 -3.77 1.82
C ASP A 131 -4.04 -2.69 1.12
N PRO A 132 -2.84 -3.05 0.59
CA PRO A 132 -1.90 -2.14 -0.06
C PRO A 132 -2.55 -1.44 -1.25
N SER A 133 -2.28 -0.15 -1.48
CA SER A 133 -2.95 0.57 -2.59
C SER A 133 -2.23 1.75 -3.23
N ARG A 134 -1.25 2.38 -2.57
CA ARG A 134 -0.40 3.40 -3.20
C ARG A 134 1.03 2.92 -3.14
N THR A 135 1.73 3.14 -4.24
CA THR A 135 3.16 2.89 -4.39
C THR A 135 3.83 4.20 -4.77
N SER A 136 4.97 4.50 -4.15
CA SER A 136 5.88 5.55 -4.63
C SER A 136 7.26 4.95 -4.78
N VAL A 137 8.00 5.37 -5.82
CA VAL A 137 9.31 4.82 -6.17
C VAL A 137 10.36 5.92 -6.03
N ASN A 138 11.47 5.66 -5.33
CA ASN A 138 12.56 6.62 -5.15
C ASN A 138 13.57 6.57 -6.31
N LEU A 139 14.57 7.46 -6.29
CA LEU A 139 15.64 7.53 -7.30
C LEU A 139 16.61 6.32 -7.32
N ARG A 140 16.38 5.29 -6.48
CA ARG A 140 17.08 4.00 -6.48
C ARG A 140 16.18 2.83 -6.90
N GLY A 141 14.91 3.11 -7.20
CA GLY A 141 13.89 2.12 -7.56
C GLY A 141 13.12 1.54 -6.37
N ASP A 142 13.52 1.83 -5.13
CA ASP A 142 12.86 1.30 -3.93
C ASP A 142 11.42 1.78 -3.87
N VAL A 143 10.49 0.88 -3.54
CA VAL A 143 9.08 1.23 -3.36
C VAL A 143 8.76 1.50 -1.90
N ALA A 144 7.96 2.54 -1.64
CA ALA A 144 7.17 2.67 -0.43
C ALA A 144 5.72 2.31 -0.76
N VAL A 145 5.16 1.32 -0.05
CA VAL A 145 3.79 0.81 -0.24
C VAL A 145 2.93 1.18 0.95
N VAL A 146 1.80 1.86 0.73
CA VAL A 146 0.86 2.23 1.80
C VAL A 146 -0.32 1.26 1.87
N ASN A 147 -0.47 0.68 3.06
CA ASN A 147 -1.45 -0.28 3.50
C ASN A 147 -2.64 0.43 4.13
N ARG A 148 -3.84 0.24 3.57
CA ARG A 148 -5.06 0.91 4.04
C ARG A 148 -5.51 0.42 5.42
N ALA A 149 -5.07 -0.78 5.84
CA ALA A 149 -5.24 -1.26 7.20
C ALA A 149 -4.56 -0.36 8.25
N GLY A 150 -3.41 0.24 7.92
CA GLY A 150 -2.72 1.20 8.80
C GLY A 150 -1.21 1.00 8.88
N SER A 151 -0.50 0.94 7.74
CA SER A 151 0.97 0.97 7.75
C SER A 151 1.57 1.41 6.41
N ILE A 152 2.88 1.63 6.40
CA ILE A 152 3.68 1.88 5.19
C ILE A 152 4.95 1.03 5.24
N THR A 153 5.32 0.43 4.11
CA THR A 153 6.42 -0.54 4.01
C THR A 153 7.39 -0.15 2.90
N LYS A 154 8.69 -0.19 3.19
CA LYS A 154 9.73 -0.05 2.16
C LYS A 154 10.20 -1.42 1.68
N ILE A 155 10.34 -1.55 0.36
CA ILE A 155 10.98 -2.70 -0.29
C ILE A 155 12.02 -2.18 -1.27
N VAL A 156 13.26 -2.65 -1.18
CA VAL A 156 14.38 -2.19 -2.04
C VAL A 156 14.36 -2.84 -3.43
N ALA A 157 14.87 -2.12 -4.43
CA ALA A 157 14.82 -2.58 -5.82
C ALA A 157 15.94 -3.54 -6.22
N ARG A 158 17.16 -3.39 -5.68
CA ARG A 158 18.34 -4.15 -6.09
C ARG A 158 18.72 -5.12 -4.98
N ALA A 159 19.04 -6.37 -5.32
CA ALA A 159 19.43 -7.39 -4.35
C ALA A 159 20.66 -6.99 -3.50
N ALA A 160 21.53 -6.14 -4.05
CA ALA A 160 22.71 -5.60 -3.37
C ALA A 160 22.40 -4.48 -2.34
N ASP A 161 21.16 -3.98 -2.28
CA ASP A 161 20.69 -3.05 -1.24
C ASP A 161 19.80 -3.74 -0.18
N CYS A 162 19.56 -5.06 -0.31
CA CYS A 162 18.82 -5.87 0.67
C CYS A 162 19.71 -6.22 1.86
N VAL A 163 19.12 -6.55 3.00
CA VAL A 163 19.84 -6.70 4.27
C VAL A 163 19.68 -8.12 4.81
N ASP A 164 20.76 -8.90 4.80
CA ASP A 164 20.89 -10.15 5.56
C ASP A 164 20.52 -9.87 7.03
N HIS A 165 19.38 -10.40 7.45
CA HIS A 165 18.70 -10.11 8.69
C HIS A 165 18.79 -11.26 9.69
N ASP A 166 18.96 -12.51 9.23
CA ASP A 166 19.12 -13.69 10.09
C ASP A 166 20.58 -14.17 10.28
N GLY A 167 21.50 -13.71 9.42
CA GLY A 167 22.91 -14.03 9.44
C GLY A 167 23.31 -15.23 8.56
N SER A 168 22.48 -15.61 7.58
CA SER A 168 22.72 -16.76 6.68
C SER A 168 23.96 -16.61 5.80
N GLY A 169 24.32 -15.37 5.44
CA GLY A 169 25.32 -15.07 4.41
C GLY A 169 24.80 -15.19 2.97
N THR A 170 23.49 -15.38 2.79
CA THR A 170 22.77 -15.23 1.53
C THR A 170 21.79 -14.06 1.62
N ILE A 171 20.93 -13.87 0.61
CA ILE A 171 19.85 -12.87 0.64
C ILE A 171 18.57 -13.59 0.26
N GLU A 172 17.70 -13.77 1.25
CA GLU A 172 16.44 -14.47 1.12
C GLU A 172 15.34 -13.49 0.65
N THR A 173 15.08 -13.46 -0.66
CA THR A 173 14.09 -12.59 -1.32
C THR A 173 13.22 -13.38 -2.30
N SER A 174 11.96 -12.98 -2.42
CA SER A 174 11.07 -13.45 -3.49
C SER A 174 11.69 -13.28 -4.88
N LEU A 175 11.66 -14.34 -5.69
CA LEU A 175 12.13 -14.37 -7.08
C LEU A 175 10.99 -14.28 -8.11
N GLY A 176 9.72 -14.21 -7.69
CA GLY A 176 8.59 -14.05 -8.60
C GLY A 176 7.22 -14.38 -8.02
N ALA A 177 6.20 -14.37 -8.89
CA ALA A 177 4.78 -14.48 -8.53
C ALA A 177 4.39 -15.72 -7.71
N SER A 178 5.11 -16.84 -7.90
CA SER A 178 4.88 -18.13 -7.22
C SER A 178 5.69 -18.29 -5.92
N ASP A 179 6.57 -17.33 -5.62
CA ASP A 179 7.60 -17.42 -4.58
C ASP A 179 7.40 -16.31 -3.54
N VAL A 180 6.24 -16.34 -2.87
CA VAL A 180 5.83 -15.29 -1.93
C VAL A 180 6.27 -15.68 -0.52
N LEU A 181 7.46 -15.22 -0.11
CA LEU A 181 8.03 -15.53 1.21
C LEU A 181 7.14 -15.02 2.36
N PRO A 182 7.04 -15.75 3.49
CA PRO A 182 6.27 -15.32 4.67
C PRO A 182 6.67 -13.92 5.17
N TRP A 183 5.76 -13.25 5.88
CA TRP A 183 6.08 -11.93 6.43
C TRP A 183 7.24 -12.02 7.44
N GLY A 184 8.24 -11.14 7.29
CA GLY A 184 9.47 -11.17 8.08
C GLY A 184 10.48 -12.25 7.64
N GLN A 185 10.33 -12.83 6.45
CA GLN A 185 11.30 -13.75 5.82
C GLN A 185 11.74 -13.29 4.42
N ASP A 186 11.48 -12.03 4.05
CA ASP A 186 11.94 -11.43 2.80
C ASP A 186 12.84 -10.23 3.12
N GLU A 187 14.13 -10.38 2.86
CA GLU A 187 15.20 -9.49 3.29
C GLU A 187 15.37 -8.23 2.44
N CYS A 188 14.59 -8.13 1.35
CA CYS A 188 14.42 -6.90 0.62
C CYS A 188 13.28 -6.03 1.20
N VAL A 189 12.50 -6.52 2.18
CA VAL A 189 11.45 -5.77 2.92
C VAL A 189 12.06 -5.07 4.14
N VAL A 190 12.79 -3.98 3.91
CA VAL A 190 13.68 -3.33 4.90
C VAL A 190 12.96 -2.79 6.14
N TRP A 191 11.74 -2.25 6.02
CA TRP A 191 10.97 -1.77 7.18
C TRP A 191 9.46 -1.68 6.93
N ASN A 192 8.70 -1.76 8.03
CA ASN A 192 7.26 -1.49 8.09
C ASN A 192 6.98 -0.53 9.26
N THR A 193 6.35 0.61 8.98
CA THR A 193 5.97 1.61 9.97
C THR A 193 4.46 1.60 10.16
N PRO A 194 3.94 1.34 11.38
CA PRO A 194 2.53 1.49 11.68
C PRO A 194 2.05 2.93 11.50
N LEU A 195 0.88 3.09 10.88
CA LEU A 195 0.17 4.35 10.66
C LEU A 195 -1.26 4.22 11.20
N ARG A 196 -2.11 5.23 10.94
CA ARG A 196 -3.55 5.11 11.21
C ARG A 196 -4.27 4.37 10.07
N PHE A 197 -5.38 3.72 10.41
CA PHE A 197 -6.30 3.15 9.42
C PHE A 197 -6.69 4.17 8.34
N ALA A 198 -6.93 3.69 7.12
CA ALA A 198 -7.20 4.50 5.92
C ALA A 198 -6.06 5.47 5.53
N SER A 199 -4.81 5.19 5.91
CA SER A 199 -3.62 5.81 5.30
C SER A 199 -3.62 5.62 3.78
N ARG A 200 -3.18 6.64 3.02
CA ARG A 200 -3.30 6.65 1.55
C ARG A 200 -2.05 7.07 0.76
N PRO A 201 -1.69 8.36 0.61
CA PRO A 201 -0.61 8.76 -0.29
C PRO A 201 0.74 8.19 0.14
N ALA A 202 1.60 7.92 -0.84
CA ALA A 202 3.04 7.82 -0.66
C ALA A 202 3.68 8.75 -1.70
N ALA A 203 4.65 9.56 -1.31
CA ALA A 203 5.45 10.34 -2.24
C ALA A 203 6.88 10.49 -1.71
N TRP A 204 7.86 9.90 -2.40
CA TRP A 204 9.27 10.09 -2.07
C TRP A 204 9.74 11.50 -2.41
N THR A 205 10.53 12.07 -1.51
CA THR A 205 11.41 13.20 -1.82
C THR A 205 12.58 12.74 -2.68
N SER A 206 13.20 13.67 -3.39
CA SER A 206 14.44 13.41 -4.14
C SER A 206 15.61 13.08 -3.21
N GLY A 207 15.59 13.55 -1.95
CA GLY A 207 16.70 13.46 -1.01
C GLY A 207 17.73 14.57 -1.20
N THR A 208 18.79 14.55 -0.39
CA THR A 208 19.86 15.56 -0.42
C THR A 208 20.79 15.32 -1.63
N PRO A 209 21.05 16.34 -2.48
CA PRO A 209 22.04 16.23 -3.54
C PRO A 209 23.46 16.27 -2.96
N VAL A 210 24.30 15.31 -3.35
CA VAL A 210 25.71 15.23 -3.00
C VAL A 210 26.54 14.97 -4.25
N ILE A 211 27.75 15.54 -4.31
CA ILE A 211 28.69 15.23 -5.39
C ILE A 211 29.40 13.93 -5.04
N ASP A 212 29.29 12.93 -5.89
CA ASP A 212 29.95 11.65 -5.73
C ASP A 212 31.44 11.68 -6.13
N ARG A 213 32.11 10.54 -6.00
CA ARG A 213 33.55 10.39 -6.29
C ARG A 213 33.90 10.69 -7.75
N ASP A 214 32.96 10.47 -8.67
CA ASP A 214 33.19 10.55 -10.11
C ASP A 214 32.71 11.90 -10.68
N GLY A 215 32.22 12.80 -9.81
CA GLY A 215 31.88 14.19 -10.08
C GLY A 215 30.39 14.43 -10.34
N CYS A 216 29.54 13.44 -10.12
CA CYS A 216 28.12 13.48 -10.46
C CYS A 216 27.25 13.85 -9.25
N THR A 217 26.10 14.49 -9.50
CA THR A 217 25.10 14.73 -8.45
C THR A 217 24.33 13.45 -8.16
N ALA A 218 24.76 12.70 -7.16
CA ALA A 218 23.97 11.63 -6.57
C ALA A 218 22.95 12.22 -5.57
N HIS A 219 21.86 11.49 -5.31
CA HIS A 219 20.93 11.83 -4.24
C HIS A 219 21.00 10.77 -3.11
N VAL A 220 21.04 11.25 -1.88
CA VAL A 220 21.12 10.45 -0.65
C VAL A 220 20.01 10.84 0.33
N ASP A 221 19.74 9.96 1.29
CA ASP A 221 18.77 10.17 2.37
C ASP A 221 17.39 10.68 1.90
N PRO A 222 16.73 10.03 0.91
CA PRO A 222 15.36 10.35 0.56
C PRO A 222 14.42 10.01 1.72
N GLU A 223 13.39 10.81 1.88
CA GLU A 223 12.33 10.66 2.88
C GLU A 223 10.99 10.47 2.17
N VAL A 224 10.02 9.81 2.78
CA VAL A 224 8.70 9.58 2.18
C VAL A 224 7.61 10.31 2.93
N TRP A 225 6.85 11.12 2.20
CA TRP A 225 5.62 11.74 2.65
C TRP A 225 4.46 10.74 2.58
N THR A 226 3.63 10.70 3.61
CA THR A 226 2.36 9.96 3.64
C THR A 226 1.34 10.70 4.50
N SER A 227 0.10 10.24 4.53
CA SER A 227 -0.94 10.82 5.40
C SER A 227 -2.05 9.84 5.72
N ALA A 228 -2.73 10.09 6.83
CA ALA A 228 -3.94 9.38 7.24
C ALA A 228 -5.03 10.35 7.73
N PRO A 229 -6.32 10.03 7.55
CA PRO A 229 -7.40 10.79 8.16
C PRO A 229 -7.44 10.61 9.70
N ASP A 230 -8.16 11.50 10.37
CA ASP A 230 -8.67 11.28 11.73
C ASP A 230 -10.20 11.25 11.76
N ALA A 231 -10.75 10.91 12.93
CA ALA A 231 -12.21 10.82 13.15
C ALA A 231 -12.92 12.19 13.30
N LEU A 232 -12.21 13.30 13.04
CA LEU A 232 -12.71 14.67 13.17
C LEU A 232 -12.74 15.42 11.82
N GLY A 233 -12.41 14.74 10.71
CA GLY A 233 -12.37 15.33 9.37
C GLY A 233 -11.06 16.07 9.05
N ASN A 234 -9.98 15.75 9.75
CA ASN A 234 -8.64 16.27 9.46
C ASN A 234 -7.77 15.20 8.78
N ALA A 235 -6.73 15.62 8.07
CA ALA A 235 -5.66 14.73 7.61
C ALA A 235 -4.38 15.01 8.40
N THR A 236 -3.77 13.98 9.00
CA THR A 236 -2.39 14.10 9.52
C THR A 236 -1.42 13.64 8.45
N VAL A 237 -0.55 14.54 8.03
CA VAL A 237 0.59 14.30 7.13
C VAL A 237 1.79 13.90 7.97
N TYR A 238 2.57 12.94 7.49
CA TYR A 238 3.77 12.39 8.11
C TYR A 238 4.93 12.41 7.10
N LEU A 239 6.13 12.71 7.58
CA LEU A 239 7.39 12.56 6.85
C LEU A 239 8.20 11.46 7.55
N LEU A 240 8.59 10.42 6.80
CA LEU A 240 9.34 9.27 7.29
C LEU A 240 10.73 9.21 6.65
N ARG A 241 11.77 8.96 7.44
CA ARG A 241 13.13 8.74 6.91
C ARG A 241 13.19 7.46 6.08
N GLY A 242 13.72 7.53 4.86
CA GLY A 242 13.75 6.37 3.94
C GLY A 242 14.67 5.22 4.34
N ALA A 243 15.59 5.45 5.28
CA ALA A 243 16.51 4.44 5.79
C ALA A 243 15.83 3.45 6.75
N ASP A 244 14.97 3.94 7.65
CA ASP A 244 14.47 3.19 8.82
C ASP A 244 12.94 3.31 9.04
N GLY A 245 12.23 4.10 8.23
CA GLY A 245 10.79 4.31 8.34
C GLY A 245 10.38 5.19 9.53
N THR A 246 11.32 5.76 10.29
CA THR A 246 10.98 6.58 11.46
C THR A 246 10.30 7.89 11.05
N ILE A 247 9.20 8.22 11.71
CA ILE A 247 8.48 9.49 11.50
C ILE A 247 9.34 10.61 12.08
N VAL A 248 9.87 11.48 11.21
CA VAL A 248 10.73 12.62 11.59
C VAL A 248 9.95 13.92 11.77
N ALA A 249 8.82 14.07 11.07
CA ALA A 249 7.92 15.20 11.20
C ALA A 249 6.47 14.78 10.96
N SER A 250 5.52 15.54 11.50
CA SER A 250 4.10 15.42 11.18
C SER A 250 3.36 16.74 11.40
N THR A 251 2.24 16.91 10.71
CA THR A 251 1.34 18.06 10.87
C THR A 251 -0.10 17.64 10.58
N THR A 252 -1.08 18.28 11.22
CA THR A 252 -2.50 17.99 11.03
C THR A 252 -3.17 19.15 10.29
N LEU A 253 -3.70 18.85 9.11
CA LEU A 253 -4.39 19.78 8.23
C LEU A 253 -5.91 19.68 8.47
N PRO A 254 -6.55 20.74 9.01
CA PRO A 254 -7.95 20.67 9.41
C PRO A 254 -8.90 20.75 8.20
N GLY A 255 -10.02 20.01 8.27
CA GLY A 255 -11.07 20.04 7.24
C GLY A 255 -10.69 19.37 5.91
N VAL A 256 -9.55 18.68 5.83
CA VAL A 256 -9.14 17.88 4.67
C VAL A 256 -9.76 16.47 4.75
N ASP A 257 -11.08 16.42 4.90
CA ASP A 257 -11.84 15.20 5.15
C ASP A 257 -12.00 14.36 3.87
N GLY A 258 -12.84 14.80 2.92
CA GLY A 258 -13.16 14.05 1.70
C GLY A 258 -13.73 12.63 1.92
N GLY A 259 -14.08 12.26 3.16
CA GLY A 259 -14.40 10.90 3.60
C GLY A 259 -13.19 9.97 3.76
N PHE A 260 -11.97 10.41 3.42
CA PHE A 260 -10.80 9.53 3.27
C PHE A 260 -9.43 10.19 3.54
N GLY A 261 -9.40 11.45 3.97
CA GLY A 261 -8.19 12.27 4.05
C GLY A 261 -7.70 12.71 2.67
N ILE A 262 -6.42 13.11 2.62
CA ILE A 262 -5.67 13.20 1.36
C ILE A 262 -5.64 11.79 0.74
N TYR A 263 -6.05 11.69 -0.52
CA TYR A 263 -6.28 10.42 -1.22
C TYR A 263 -5.09 9.96 -2.06
N GLY A 264 -4.30 10.93 -2.53
CA GLY A 264 -3.08 10.78 -3.30
C GLY A 264 -2.26 12.07 -3.22
N GLY A 265 -0.99 12.01 -3.57
CA GLY A 265 -0.11 13.17 -3.54
C GLY A 265 1.17 12.94 -4.34
N ALA A 266 1.92 14.02 -4.52
CA ALA A 266 3.18 14.08 -5.24
C ALA A 266 4.20 14.93 -4.46
N VAL A 267 5.44 14.95 -4.93
CA VAL A 267 6.49 15.81 -4.39
C VAL A 267 7.15 16.55 -5.57
N ASP A 268 7.53 17.81 -5.36
CA ASP A 268 8.22 18.62 -6.36
C ASP A 268 9.75 18.66 -6.17
N ALA A 269 10.42 19.46 -6.99
CA ALA A 269 11.88 19.60 -6.99
C ALA A 269 12.48 20.25 -5.73
N ASN A 270 11.67 20.90 -4.89
CA ASN A 270 12.10 21.44 -3.59
C ASN A 270 11.97 20.40 -2.46
N ASN A 271 11.37 19.24 -2.75
CA ASN A 271 10.88 18.24 -1.80
C ASN A 271 9.58 18.60 -1.06
N ASP A 272 8.87 19.65 -1.51
CA ASP A 272 7.55 20.04 -0.98
C ASP A 272 6.48 19.00 -1.39
N PHE A 273 5.59 18.65 -0.44
CA PHE A 273 4.51 17.69 -0.67
C PHE A 273 3.22 18.37 -1.12
N TRP A 274 2.61 17.82 -2.17
CA TRP A 274 1.34 18.29 -2.74
C TRP A 274 0.30 17.17 -2.65
N GLY A 275 -0.81 17.43 -1.96
CA GLY A 275 -1.88 16.47 -1.68
C GLY A 275 -3.23 16.83 -2.32
N ALA A 276 -3.96 15.80 -2.76
CA ALA A 276 -5.33 15.93 -3.25
C ALA A 276 -6.31 15.12 -2.37
N ALA A 277 -7.32 15.79 -1.81
CA ALA A 277 -8.43 15.14 -1.10
C ALA A 277 -9.38 14.39 -2.06
N TRP A 278 -10.13 13.42 -1.55
CA TRP A 278 -11.16 12.73 -2.33
C TRP A 278 -12.47 13.54 -2.37
N SER A 279 -13.07 13.66 -3.56
CA SER A 279 -14.39 14.28 -3.83
C SER A 279 -14.54 15.77 -3.51
N THR A 280 -14.17 16.22 -2.32
CA THR A 280 -14.32 17.61 -1.83
C THR A 280 -13.21 17.96 -0.86
N GLY A 281 -12.47 19.03 -1.17
CA GLY A 281 -11.43 19.60 -0.30
C GLY A 281 -10.52 20.55 -1.10
N PRO A 282 -9.65 21.31 -0.43
CA PRO A 282 -8.59 22.05 -1.08
C PRO A 282 -7.54 21.08 -1.68
N LEU A 283 -6.77 21.57 -2.66
CA LEU A 283 -5.41 21.09 -2.88
C LEU A 283 -4.55 21.63 -1.73
N VAL A 284 -3.69 20.78 -1.17
CA VAL A 284 -2.85 21.06 0.01
C VAL A 284 -1.38 20.79 -0.26
#